data_AF-A0A8H5B803-F1
#
_entry.id   AF-A0A8H5B803-F1
#
_cell.length_a   1.000
_cell.length_b   1.000
_cell.length_c   1.000
_cell.angle_alpha   90.00
_cell.angle_beta   90.00
_cell.angle_gamma   90.00
#
_symmetry.space_group_name_H-M   'P 1'
#
loop_
_entity.id
_entity.type
_entity.pdbx_description
1 polymer ?
#
loop_
_entity_poly.entity_id
_entity_poly.type
_entity_poly.pdbx_seq_one_letter_code
_entity_poly.pdbx_strand_id
1 'polypeptide(L)'
;MGILSDFFSRFKPSRPPKRKTPHDGFDSDRNDSGGYPPQDRKIHALNGASTSHLDEQNERNEERTRPDPAPRPSYPARQKIELKDADDLPDGGDARPRPQRPLPSKLPRRSSNFSTTSLISPSADHDADRSTTLNLPSKLPRRSLNFSTTSLASPPADHDAGRSTILNLRNALASSERRLATLTSQTESLQTQLSTRTSDLEHWISEASRQATKAEMLEKKLRETNVLLEARTVELGAAQAFVKTADSVSVADVTRLVEQLNDDAFQVAADLGNAVLDAKSISISPSDQHGAKEKMDAARKVVVERWGEGMANRLRETVQDEDTVLFEALVQNAVVVFCSMIVRTLCLTSGQAEKHMRAVWDGIRKSTDPAVSKNWLALTAKHSTPKSLGVSEISAYLKSLMIASSTLSASSATLDEKLSVIAAKALKIREMVNTGVLSAQVELMLPSRRVAYDAERMEDAYEEAIPVRRGEGGSNKKGANGEEVVCATALGVSCLTLKNAAAKARPELVLKPKVLLYSTLEGDA
;
A
#
# COMPACT_ATOMS: atom_id res chain seq x y z
N MET A 1 21.81 16.09 13.77
CA MET A 1 22.63 17.11 13.09
C MET A 1 21.94 17.65 11.83
N GLY A 2 21.87 16.90 10.73
CA GLY A 2 21.40 17.48 9.45
C GLY A 2 19.89 17.76 9.37
N ILE A 3 19.05 16.83 9.84
CA ILE A 3 17.59 16.87 9.57
C ILE A 3 16.92 18.03 10.31
N LEU A 4 17.18 18.20 11.61
CA LEU A 4 16.57 19.24 12.43
C LEU A 4 17.01 20.63 11.96
N SER A 5 18.30 20.83 11.69
CA SER A 5 18.81 22.08 11.11
C SER A 5 18.17 22.45 9.75
N ASP A 6 18.05 21.49 8.82
CA ASP A 6 17.37 21.71 7.52
C ASP A 6 15.86 21.94 7.70
N PHE A 7 15.21 21.16 8.58
CA PHE A 7 13.79 21.32 8.89
C PHE A 7 13.50 22.69 9.50
N PHE A 8 14.26 23.11 10.52
CA PHE A 8 14.14 24.46 11.07
C PHE A 8 14.45 25.54 10.02
N SER A 9 15.42 25.32 9.12
CA SER A 9 15.72 26.24 8.02
C SER A 9 14.56 26.41 7.03
N ARG A 10 13.76 25.37 6.78
CA ARG A 10 12.57 25.43 5.90
C ARG A 10 11.40 26.23 6.47
N PHE A 11 11.37 26.45 7.78
CA PHE A 11 10.36 27.31 8.45
C PHE A 11 10.77 28.79 8.52
N LYS A 12 11.91 29.19 7.94
CA LYS A 12 12.25 30.62 7.77
C LYS A 12 11.09 31.32 7.07
N PRO A 13 10.65 32.50 7.55
CA PRO A 13 9.58 33.21 6.89
C PRO A 13 10.00 33.50 5.44
N SER A 14 9.17 33.09 4.48
CA SER A 14 9.34 33.49 3.10
C SER A 14 9.41 35.03 3.09
N ARG A 15 10.48 35.59 2.51
CA ARG A 15 10.61 37.05 2.41
C ARG A 15 9.31 37.56 1.79
N PRO A 16 8.59 38.51 2.44
CA PRO A 16 7.33 38.99 1.90
C PRO A 16 7.60 39.48 0.47
N PRO A 17 6.74 39.15 -0.51
CA PRO A 17 6.93 39.62 -1.86
C PRO A 17 7.06 41.13 -1.81
N LYS A 18 8.16 41.67 -2.35
CA LYS A 18 8.38 43.13 -2.39
C LYS A 18 7.13 43.74 -3.01
N ARG A 19 6.28 44.39 -2.20
CA ARG A 19 5.15 45.17 -2.70
C ARG A 19 5.76 46.15 -3.68
N LYS A 20 5.41 46.02 -4.97
CA LYS A 20 5.71 47.07 -5.94
C LYS A 20 4.99 48.31 -5.43
N THR A 21 5.75 49.25 -4.89
CA THR A 21 5.24 50.60 -4.63
C THR A 21 4.68 51.12 -5.95
N PRO A 22 3.47 51.71 -5.97
CA PRO A 22 3.04 52.46 -7.13
C PRO A 22 4.11 53.49 -7.43
N HIS A 23 4.60 53.52 -8.67
CA HIS A 23 5.37 54.66 -9.13
C HIS A 23 4.35 55.75 -9.42
N ASP A 24 4.19 56.69 -8.47
CA ASP A 24 3.45 57.91 -8.75
C ASP A 24 4.20 58.66 -9.86
N GLY A 25 3.53 58.78 -11.01
CA GLY A 25 4.00 59.58 -12.12
C GLY A 25 3.80 61.05 -11.81
N PHE A 26 4.88 61.76 -11.54
CA PHE A 26 4.88 63.22 -11.55
C PHE A 26 5.53 63.68 -12.87
N ASP A 27 4.69 64.08 -13.82
CA ASP A 27 5.13 64.75 -15.03
C ASP A 27 5.74 66.12 -14.69
N SER A 28 6.89 66.41 -15.27
CA SER A 28 7.40 67.77 -15.38
C SER A 28 8.28 67.92 -16.62
N ASP A 29 7.72 68.55 -17.64
CA ASP A 29 8.41 68.92 -18.88
C ASP A 29 9.57 69.89 -18.61
N ARG A 30 10.71 69.67 -19.26
CA ARG A 30 11.29 70.59 -20.27
C ARG A 30 12.71 70.17 -20.71
N ASN A 31 12.96 70.35 -22.02
CA ASN A 31 14.16 70.78 -22.75
C ASN A 31 15.56 70.68 -22.06
N ASP A 32 16.66 70.36 -22.77
CA ASP A 32 16.93 70.70 -24.17
C ASP A 32 18.06 69.86 -24.84
N SER A 33 18.06 69.89 -26.18
CA SER A 33 19.18 69.77 -27.15
C SER A 33 20.39 68.82 -26.93
N GLY A 34 20.71 67.98 -27.95
CA GLY A 34 22.07 67.40 -28.10
C GLY A 34 22.20 66.27 -29.15
N GLY A 35 22.57 66.59 -30.40
CA GLY A 35 22.51 65.68 -31.56
C GLY A 35 23.53 64.52 -31.66
N TYR A 36 23.08 63.44 -32.33
CA TYR A 36 23.62 62.78 -33.55
C TYR A 36 25.16 62.60 -33.77
N PRO A 37 25.67 61.58 -34.54
CA PRO A 37 24.97 60.55 -35.33
C PRO A 37 25.60 59.11 -35.18
N PRO A 38 25.75 58.20 -36.18
CA PRO A 38 25.35 56.79 -35.99
C PRO A 38 26.49 55.75 -36.16
N GLN A 39 26.25 54.49 -35.78
CA GLN A 39 26.97 53.36 -36.39
C GLN A 39 26.06 52.16 -36.64
N ASP A 40 26.19 51.61 -37.85
CA ASP A 40 25.59 50.36 -38.28
C ASP A 40 26.01 49.18 -37.39
N ARG A 41 25.08 48.23 -37.17
CA ARG A 41 25.45 46.82 -37.31
C ARG A 41 24.31 45.91 -37.75
N LYS A 42 24.56 45.26 -38.88
CA LYS A 42 23.76 44.23 -39.54
C LYS A 42 23.81 42.90 -38.79
N ILE A 43 22.71 42.14 -38.95
CA ILE A 43 22.65 40.66 -39.01
C ILE A 43 23.01 39.91 -37.71
N HIS A 44 22.00 39.29 -37.09
CA HIS A 44 21.84 37.84 -37.17
C HIS A 44 20.37 37.43 -36.95
N ALA A 45 19.73 36.92 -38.01
CA ALA A 45 18.47 36.21 -37.88
C ALA A 45 18.76 34.73 -37.61
N LEU A 46 18.07 34.14 -36.63
CA LEU A 46 17.97 32.69 -36.50
C LEU A 46 16.53 32.29 -36.21
N ASN A 47 16.10 31.25 -36.92
CA ASN A 47 14.74 30.73 -36.96
C ASN A 47 14.29 30.12 -35.63
N GLY A 48 12.97 30.18 -35.38
CA GLY A 48 12.30 29.44 -34.31
C GLY A 48 10.80 29.39 -34.61
N ALA A 49 10.39 28.44 -35.45
CA ALA A 49 9.05 28.40 -36.03
C ALA A 49 7.98 27.83 -35.07
N SER A 50 6.72 28.17 -35.36
CA SER A 50 5.52 27.73 -34.65
C SER A 50 5.30 26.22 -34.70
N THR A 51 4.96 25.62 -33.55
CA THR A 51 4.22 24.36 -33.46
C THR A 51 3.20 24.43 -32.33
N SER A 52 1.97 24.86 -32.66
CA SER A 52 0.85 24.89 -31.70
C SER A 52 -0.50 24.74 -32.42
N HIS A 53 -0.65 23.74 -33.29
CA HIS A 53 -1.93 23.47 -33.97
C HIS A 53 -2.14 22.03 -34.51
N LEU A 54 -1.61 20.99 -33.85
CA LEU A 54 -1.80 19.60 -34.28
C LEU A 54 -2.38 18.63 -33.22
N ASP A 55 -2.35 18.96 -31.92
CA ASP A 55 -2.87 18.04 -30.89
C ASP A 55 -4.41 18.04 -30.78
N GLU A 56 -5.09 19.07 -31.28
CA GLU A 56 -6.55 19.24 -31.12
C GLU A 56 -7.42 18.47 -32.14
N GLN A 57 -6.79 17.81 -33.13
CA GLN A 57 -7.50 16.97 -34.11
C GLN A 57 -7.43 15.47 -33.83
N ASN A 58 -6.56 15.01 -32.93
CA ASN A 58 -6.38 13.57 -32.70
C ASN A 58 -7.43 12.98 -31.75
N GLU A 59 -7.94 13.77 -30.78
CA GLU A 59 -8.98 13.31 -29.83
C GLU A 59 -10.36 13.07 -30.47
N ARG A 60 -10.66 13.64 -31.65
CA ARG A 60 -11.98 13.49 -32.29
C ARG A 60 -12.17 12.21 -33.12
N ASN A 61 -11.12 11.43 -33.35
CA ASN A 61 -11.20 10.20 -34.15
C ASN A 61 -11.32 8.90 -33.32
N GLU A 62 -10.98 8.90 -32.03
CA GLU A 62 -11.08 7.69 -31.19
C GLU A 62 -12.51 7.39 -30.70
N GLU A 63 -13.46 8.32 -30.86
CA GLU A 63 -14.84 8.15 -30.37
C GLU A 63 -15.77 7.44 -31.37
N ARG A 64 -15.29 7.05 -32.56
CA ARG A 64 -16.10 6.44 -33.64
C ARG A 64 -16.05 4.91 -33.76
N THR A 65 -15.30 4.21 -32.89
CA THR A 65 -15.11 2.75 -32.97
C THR A 65 -15.34 2.02 -31.64
N ARG A 66 -16.34 2.45 -30.85
CA ARG A 66 -16.87 1.63 -29.74
C ARG A 66 -17.89 0.62 -30.28
N PRO A 67 -17.67 -0.71 -30.13
CA PRO A 67 -18.67 -1.70 -30.47
C PRO A 67 -19.85 -1.64 -29.49
N ASP A 68 -21.06 -1.96 -29.97
CA ASP A 68 -22.29 -1.95 -29.17
C ASP A 68 -22.18 -2.85 -27.92
N PRO A 69 -22.67 -2.40 -26.76
CA PRO A 69 -22.68 -3.21 -25.56
C PRO A 69 -23.64 -4.40 -25.72
N ALA A 70 -23.11 -5.62 -25.61
CA ALA A 70 -23.90 -6.84 -25.70
C ALA A 70 -25.12 -6.84 -24.74
N PRO A 71 -26.27 -7.40 -25.15
CA PRO A 71 -27.49 -7.36 -24.36
C PRO A 71 -27.29 -8.06 -23.01
N ARG A 72 -27.67 -7.37 -21.93
CA ARG A 72 -27.56 -7.91 -20.56
C ARG A 72 -28.50 -9.10 -20.38
N PRO A 73 -28.06 -10.21 -19.75
CA PRO A 73 -28.95 -11.32 -19.43
C PRO A 73 -30.04 -10.87 -18.44
N SER A 74 -31.29 -11.19 -18.76
CA SER A 74 -32.44 -10.91 -17.90
C SER A 74 -32.44 -11.85 -16.69
N TYR A 75 -32.13 -11.32 -15.51
CA TYR A 75 -32.33 -12.05 -14.26
C TYR A 75 -33.82 -12.08 -13.90
N PRO A 76 -34.38 -13.25 -13.52
CA PRO A 76 -35.77 -13.34 -13.10
C PRO A 76 -36.01 -12.55 -11.80
N ALA A 77 -37.21 -11.98 -11.68
CA ALA A 77 -37.57 -11.08 -10.59
C ALA A 77 -37.47 -11.78 -9.22
N ARG A 78 -36.83 -11.12 -8.25
CA ARG A 78 -36.91 -11.52 -6.84
C ARG A 78 -38.36 -11.43 -6.37
N GLN A 79 -38.93 -12.55 -5.94
CA GLN A 79 -40.18 -12.53 -5.17
C GLN A 79 -39.98 -11.73 -3.89
N LYS A 80 -40.92 -10.81 -3.61
CA LYS A 80 -41.06 -10.23 -2.27
C LYS A 80 -41.52 -11.35 -1.33
N ILE A 81 -40.72 -11.63 -0.31
CA ILE A 81 -41.20 -12.35 0.88
C ILE A 81 -41.74 -11.27 1.80
N GLU A 82 -43.07 -11.21 1.96
CA GLU A 82 -43.70 -10.44 3.02
C GLU A 82 -43.40 -11.11 4.35
N LEU A 83 -42.68 -10.43 5.24
CA LEU A 83 -42.70 -10.81 6.65
C LEU A 83 -44.06 -10.42 7.20
N LYS A 84 -44.81 -11.42 7.66
CA LYS A 84 -46.00 -11.22 8.47
C LYS A 84 -45.63 -11.23 9.94
N ASP A 85 -46.36 -10.44 10.72
CA ASP A 85 -46.12 -10.20 12.14
C ASP A 85 -46.20 -11.47 12.97
N ALA A 86 -45.38 -11.52 14.02
CA ALA A 86 -45.32 -12.61 14.99
C ALA A 86 -45.18 -12.05 16.41
N ASP A 87 -46.24 -11.39 16.87
CA ASP A 87 -46.51 -11.26 18.29
C ASP A 87 -46.97 -12.62 18.82
N ASP A 88 -46.13 -13.28 19.62
CA ASP A 88 -46.48 -14.18 20.74
C ASP A 88 -45.22 -14.91 21.23
N LEU A 89 -44.72 -14.53 22.41
CA LEU A 89 -43.68 -15.25 23.14
C LEU A 89 -44.17 -15.53 24.57
N PRO A 90 -44.40 -16.80 24.96
CA PRO A 90 -44.56 -17.16 26.36
C PRO A 90 -43.20 -17.23 27.06
N ASP A 91 -43.18 -16.75 28.30
CA ASP A 91 -42.10 -16.97 29.26
C ASP A 91 -41.93 -18.48 29.56
N GLY A 92 -40.69 -18.91 29.80
CA GLY A 92 -40.36 -20.34 29.88
C GLY A 92 -38.88 -20.62 29.79
N GLY A 93 -38.16 -20.42 30.90
CA GLY A 93 -36.75 -20.77 30.98
C GLY A 93 -36.52 -22.29 31.03
N ASP A 94 -35.51 -22.78 30.31
CA ASP A 94 -34.84 -24.03 30.67
C ASP A 94 -33.36 -24.02 30.22
N ALA A 95 -32.46 -24.34 31.15
CA ALA A 95 -31.02 -24.19 30.93
C ALA A 95 -30.43 -25.42 30.23
N ARG A 96 -30.08 -25.30 28.93
CA ARG A 96 -29.31 -26.33 28.21
C ARG A 96 -27.86 -25.88 27.94
N PRO A 97 -26.87 -26.78 28.05
CA PRO A 97 -25.46 -26.42 27.97
C PRO A 97 -25.03 -26.05 26.55
N ARG A 98 -24.14 -25.04 26.44
CA ARG A 98 -23.53 -24.64 25.17
C ARG A 98 -22.67 -25.79 24.60
N PRO A 99 -22.74 -26.07 23.28
CA PRO A 99 -21.77 -26.97 22.64
C PRO A 99 -20.38 -26.33 22.66
N GLN A 100 -19.40 -27.05 23.21
CA GLN A 100 -18.00 -26.63 23.15
C GLN A 100 -17.51 -26.68 21.70
N ARG A 101 -17.01 -25.55 21.16
CA ARG A 101 -16.22 -25.56 19.93
C ARG A 101 -14.88 -26.27 20.21
N PRO A 102 -14.44 -27.20 19.36
CA PRO A 102 -13.10 -27.76 19.48
C PRO A 102 -12.04 -26.67 19.21
N LEU A 103 -11.05 -26.60 20.10
CA LEU A 103 -9.87 -25.76 19.93
C LEU A 103 -9.04 -26.24 18.72
N PRO A 104 -8.55 -25.34 17.85
CA PRO A 104 -7.62 -25.73 16.81
C PRO A 104 -6.29 -26.19 17.42
N SER A 105 -5.90 -27.43 17.10
CA SER A 105 -4.67 -28.05 17.57
C SER A 105 -3.43 -27.31 17.08
N LYS A 106 -2.50 -27.08 18.01
CA LYS A 106 -1.11 -26.60 17.86
C LYS A 106 -0.52 -26.81 16.45
N LEU A 107 -0.26 -25.71 15.74
CA LEU A 107 0.66 -25.70 14.60
C LEU A 107 2.09 -26.00 15.07
N PRO A 108 2.87 -26.85 14.38
CA PRO A 108 4.27 -27.05 14.71
C PRO A 108 5.11 -25.82 14.32
N ARG A 109 6.02 -25.41 15.22
CA ARG A 109 7.02 -24.38 14.95
C ARG A 109 7.89 -24.81 13.76
N ARG A 110 7.87 -24.05 12.67
CA ARG A 110 8.80 -24.21 11.55
C ARG A 110 10.07 -23.41 11.83
N SER A 111 11.09 -24.05 12.37
CA SER A 111 12.42 -23.46 12.59
C SER A 111 13.13 -23.22 11.26
N SER A 112 13.57 -21.97 11.04
CA SER A 112 14.32 -21.55 9.87
C SER A 112 15.81 -21.86 10.00
N ASN A 113 16.26 -22.95 9.40
CA ASN A 113 17.68 -23.17 9.10
C ASN A 113 17.86 -23.17 7.58
N PHE A 114 18.35 -22.06 7.04
CA PHE A 114 18.86 -22.00 5.68
C PHE A 114 20.33 -22.42 5.74
N SER A 115 20.72 -23.48 5.04
CA SER A 115 22.12 -23.83 4.82
C SER A 115 22.28 -24.53 3.48
N THR A 116 23.30 -24.08 2.76
CA THR A 116 23.68 -24.45 1.40
C THR A 116 24.41 -25.81 1.34
N THR A 117 23.91 -26.73 0.51
CA THR A 117 24.67 -27.88 -0.03
C THR A 117 23.99 -28.27 -1.35
N SER A 118 24.58 -27.99 -2.51
CA SER A 118 25.62 -28.75 -3.23
C SER A 118 25.07 -29.96 -4.00
N LEU A 119 25.53 -30.08 -5.25
CA LEU A 119 25.19 -31.13 -6.22
C LEU A 119 25.75 -32.49 -5.77
N ILE A 120 24.89 -33.50 -5.67
CA ILE A 120 25.28 -34.92 -5.67
C ILE A 120 24.24 -35.71 -6.48
N SER A 121 24.72 -36.50 -7.44
CA SER A 121 23.92 -37.42 -8.26
C SER A 121 23.45 -38.65 -7.47
N PRO A 122 22.35 -39.31 -7.87
CA PRO A 122 22.09 -40.69 -7.49
C PRO A 122 22.38 -41.66 -8.65
N SER A 123 23.28 -42.60 -8.38
CA SER A 123 23.34 -43.92 -9.01
C SER A 123 22.78 -44.94 -8.02
N ALA A 124 21.90 -45.84 -8.47
CA ALA A 124 21.73 -47.23 -7.98
C ALA A 124 20.39 -47.83 -8.45
N ASP A 125 20.48 -48.83 -9.32
CA ASP A 125 20.02 -50.23 -9.14
C ASP A 125 18.72 -50.62 -8.41
N HIS A 126 18.11 -51.67 -9.00
CA HIS A 126 17.32 -52.77 -8.40
C HIS A 126 16.08 -52.48 -7.52
N ASP A 127 14.89 -52.71 -8.08
CA ASP A 127 14.14 -53.98 -7.97
C ASP A 127 13.02 -53.97 -9.05
N ALA A 128 12.72 -55.01 -9.84
CA ALA A 128 12.36 -56.40 -9.52
C ALA A 128 10.94 -56.55 -8.90
N ASP A 129 9.89 -56.61 -9.74
CA ASP A 129 9.09 -57.85 -9.82
C ASP A 129 8.12 -57.94 -11.04
N ARG A 130 7.90 -59.19 -11.46
CA ARG A 130 6.74 -59.79 -12.18
C ARG A 130 5.86 -58.95 -13.14
N SER A 131 5.85 -59.37 -14.41
CA SER A 131 4.65 -59.99 -15.01
C SER A 131 4.94 -60.83 -16.27
N THR A 132 5.17 -62.12 -16.04
CA THR A 132 4.59 -63.26 -16.78
C THR A 132 4.39 -63.12 -18.31
N THR A 133 5.47 -63.29 -19.09
CA THR A 133 5.35 -63.70 -20.50
C THR A 133 5.07 -65.21 -20.58
N LEU A 134 3.87 -65.56 -21.05
CA LEU A 134 3.47 -66.96 -21.25
C LEU A 134 4.24 -67.59 -22.43
N ASN A 135 5.09 -68.57 -22.11
CA ASN A 135 5.68 -69.47 -23.09
C ASN A 135 4.57 -70.29 -23.79
N LEU A 136 4.56 -70.30 -25.13
CA LEU A 136 3.86 -71.33 -25.92
C LEU A 136 4.86 -72.03 -26.86
N PRO A 137 5.03 -73.37 -26.79
CA PRO A 137 6.08 -74.07 -27.52
C PRO A 137 5.62 -74.52 -28.92
N SER A 138 6.08 -73.84 -29.98
CA SER A 138 5.89 -74.30 -31.36
C SER A 138 6.91 -75.39 -31.76
N LYS A 139 6.91 -76.52 -31.04
CA LYS A 139 7.53 -77.78 -31.48
C LYS A 139 6.43 -78.80 -31.76
N LEU A 140 6.07 -78.98 -33.02
CA LEU A 140 5.31 -80.15 -33.48
C LEU A 140 6.11 -80.93 -34.54
N PRO A 141 6.02 -82.27 -34.55
CA PRO A 141 6.94 -83.11 -35.32
C PRO A 141 6.47 -83.27 -36.77
N ARG A 142 7.41 -83.20 -37.71
CA ARG A 142 7.25 -83.80 -39.04
C ARG A 142 7.12 -85.32 -38.88
N ARG A 143 5.89 -85.83 -38.81
CA ARG A 143 5.62 -87.27 -38.80
C ARG A 143 5.45 -87.73 -40.24
N SER A 144 6.48 -88.38 -40.78
CA SER A 144 6.38 -89.12 -42.04
C SER A 144 5.34 -90.24 -41.89
N LEU A 145 4.44 -90.34 -42.87
CA LEU A 145 3.65 -91.55 -43.10
C LEU A 145 4.13 -92.16 -44.41
N ASN A 146 4.98 -93.16 -44.28
CA ASN A 146 5.26 -94.10 -45.35
C ASN A 146 3.96 -94.84 -45.67
N PHE A 147 3.60 -94.97 -46.94
CA PHE A 147 2.64 -95.98 -47.36
C PHE A 147 3.33 -96.94 -48.33
N SER A 148 3.39 -98.21 -47.91
CA SER A 148 4.15 -99.23 -48.62
C SER A 148 3.49 -99.62 -49.94
N THR A 149 4.32 -99.87 -50.93
CA THR A 149 4.00 -100.73 -52.06
C THR A 149 3.58 -102.12 -51.58
N THR A 150 2.53 -102.70 -52.17
CA THR A 150 2.29 -104.15 -52.12
C THR A 150 1.68 -104.58 -53.46
N SER A 151 1.99 -105.81 -53.86
CA SER A 151 1.96 -106.27 -55.26
C SER A 151 0.93 -107.39 -55.49
N LEU A 152 0.79 -107.75 -56.77
CA LEU A 152 0.35 -109.03 -57.34
C LEU A 152 -1.14 -109.33 -57.60
N ALA A 153 -1.30 -109.89 -58.82
CA ALA A 153 -2.32 -110.83 -59.31
C ALA A 153 -3.65 -110.30 -59.90
N SER A 154 -3.76 -110.50 -61.21
CA SER A 154 -4.98 -110.63 -62.04
C SER A 154 -5.30 -112.14 -62.19
N PRO A 155 -6.37 -112.61 -62.89
CA PRO A 155 -7.54 -111.96 -63.49
C PRO A 155 -8.83 -112.51 -62.78
N PRO A 156 -10.05 -112.72 -63.39
CA PRO A 156 -10.58 -112.35 -64.70
C PRO A 156 -12.01 -111.75 -64.74
N ALA A 157 -12.37 -111.31 -65.96
CA ALA A 157 -13.69 -111.28 -66.61
C ALA A 157 -14.98 -111.32 -65.77
N ASP A 158 -15.56 -110.14 -65.51
CA ASP A 158 -17.03 -109.97 -65.53
C ASP A 158 -17.41 -108.53 -65.96
N HIS A 159 -17.69 -108.35 -67.26
CA HIS A 159 -17.63 -107.04 -67.92
C HIS A 159 -18.80 -106.08 -67.65
N ASP A 160 -19.91 -106.55 -67.07
CA ASP A 160 -21.05 -105.68 -66.68
C ASP A 160 -21.06 -105.32 -65.19
N ALA A 161 -20.51 -106.15 -64.29
CA ALA A 161 -20.28 -105.78 -62.90
C ALA A 161 -19.27 -104.61 -62.78
N GLY A 162 -18.27 -104.58 -63.67
CA GLY A 162 -17.34 -103.46 -63.84
C GLY A 162 -18.03 -102.15 -64.22
N ARG A 163 -19.08 -102.18 -65.06
CA ARG A 163 -19.84 -100.98 -65.44
C ARG A 163 -20.70 -100.44 -64.29
N SER A 164 -21.34 -101.32 -63.52
CA SER A 164 -22.10 -100.93 -62.33
C SER A 164 -21.20 -100.31 -61.26
N THR A 165 -20.04 -100.93 -60.99
CA THR A 165 -19.04 -100.36 -60.06
C THR A 165 -18.43 -99.05 -60.55
N ILE A 166 -18.12 -98.91 -61.85
CA ILE A 166 -17.67 -97.62 -62.43
C ILE A 166 -18.75 -96.54 -62.34
N LEU A 167 -20.03 -96.87 -62.55
CA LEU A 167 -21.16 -95.94 -62.39
C LEU A 167 -21.35 -95.52 -60.92
N ASN A 168 -21.29 -96.47 -59.99
CA ASN A 168 -21.38 -96.18 -58.56
C ASN A 168 -20.17 -95.37 -58.05
N LEU A 169 -18.96 -95.65 -58.55
CA LEU A 169 -17.77 -94.84 -58.28
C LEU A 169 -17.86 -93.44 -58.89
N ARG A 170 -18.40 -93.28 -60.11
CA ARG A 170 -18.67 -91.96 -60.71
C ARG A 170 -19.73 -91.18 -59.93
N ASN A 171 -20.80 -91.82 -59.48
CA ASN A 171 -21.83 -91.18 -58.66
C ASN A 171 -21.28 -90.82 -57.27
N ALA A 172 -20.46 -91.68 -56.67
CA ALA A 172 -19.76 -91.40 -55.42
C ALA A 172 -18.79 -90.22 -55.59
N LEU A 173 -18.00 -90.20 -56.67
CA LEU A 173 -17.10 -89.10 -57.02
C LEU A 173 -17.85 -87.78 -57.24
N ALA A 174 -18.92 -87.79 -58.06
CA ALA A 174 -19.76 -86.60 -58.25
C ALA A 174 -20.43 -86.13 -56.93
N SER A 175 -20.74 -87.05 -56.02
CA SER A 175 -21.25 -86.70 -54.69
C SER A 175 -20.18 -86.14 -53.75
N SER A 176 -18.93 -86.62 -53.84
CA SER A 176 -17.82 -86.11 -53.05
C SER A 176 -17.32 -84.78 -53.61
N GLU A 177 -17.30 -84.58 -54.92
CA GLU A 177 -17.05 -83.30 -55.60
C GLU A 177 -18.07 -82.24 -55.18
N ARG A 178 -19.37 -82.56 -55.15
CA ARG A 178 -20.40 -81.65 -54.62
C ARG A 178 -20.20 -81.33 -53.14
N ARG A 179 -19.82 -82.31 -52.31
CA ARG A 179 -19.53 -82.09 -50.88
C ARG A 179 -18.27 -81.24 -50.70
N LEU A 180 -17.24 -81.43 -51.52
CA LEU A 180 -16.05 -80.58 -51.57
C LEU A 180 -16.43 -79.16 -51.97
N ALA A 181 -17.20 -78.95 -53.05
CA ALA A 181 -17.66 -77.63 -53.47
C ALA A 181 -18.54 -76.93 -52.39
N THR A 182 -19.36 -77.68 -51.66
CA THR A 182 -20.14 -77.15 -50.54
C THR A 182 -19.24 -76.75 -49.38
N LEU A 183 -18.23 -77.58 -49.06
CA LEU A 183 -17.26 -77.30 -48.00
C LEU A 183 -16.35 -76.13 -48.36
N THR A 184 -15.88 -76.00 -49.60
CA THR A 184 -15.07 -74.85 -50.05
C THR A 184 -15.88 -73.57 -49.94
N SER A 185 -17.12 -73.56 -50.42
CA SER A 185 -18.05 -72.42 -50.27
C SER A 185 -18.31 -72.06 -48.80
N GLN A 186 -18.48 -73.07 -47.92
CA GLN A 186 -18.59 -72.83 -46.47
C GLN A 186 -17.30 -72.26 -45.87
N THR A 187 -16.12 -72.75 -46.24
CA THR A 187 -14.85 -72.19 -45.77
C THR A 187 -14.62 -70.77 -46.28
N GLU A 188 -14.96 -70.47 -47.54
CA GLU A 188 -14.88 -69.12 -48.12
C GLU A 188 -15.84 -68.16 -47.39
N SER A 189 -17.08 -68.59 -47.14
CA SER A 189 -18.06 -67.82 -46.38
C SER A 189 -17.61 -67.55 -44.95
N LEU A 190 -17.07 -68.56 -44.25
CA LEU A 190 -16.56 -68.41 -42.89
C LEU A 190 -15.30 -67.52 -42.86
N GLN A 191 -14.41 -67.66 -43.83
CA GLN A 191 -13.20 -66.85 -43.96
C GLN A 191 -13.55 -65.37 -44.26
N THR A 192 -14.59 -65.14 -45.07
CA THR A 192 -15.14 -63.79 -45.30
C THR A 192 -15.74 -63.22 -44.01
N GLN A 193 -16.58 -63.98 -43.29
CA GLN A 193 -17.15 -63.56 -42.00
C GLN A 193 -16.10 -63.27 -40.93
N LEU A 194 -15.05 -64.09 -40.86
CA LEU A 194 -13.90 -63.84 -39.98
C LEU A 194 -13.17 -62.56 -40.38
N SER A 195 -12.91 -62.35 -41.67
CA SER A 195 -12.27 -61.13 -42.19
C SER A 195 -13.07 -59.86 -41.89
N THR A 196 -14.40 -59.90 -42.03
CA THR A 196 -15.27 -58.78 -41.64
C THR A 196 -15.18 -58.53 -40.13
N ARG A 197 -15.31 -59.57 -39.31
CA ARG A 197 -15.22 -59.43 -37.84
C ARG A 197 -13.85 -58.97 -37.35
N THR A 198 -12.76 -59.37 -37.98
CA THR A 198 -11.43 -58.84 -37.63
C THR A 198 -11.32 -57.36 -37.98
N SER A 199 -11.85 -56.93 -39.13
CA SER A 199 -11.88 -55.51 -39.51
C SER A 199 -12.76 -54.67 -38.57
N ASP A 200 -13.93 -55.18 -38.18
CA ASP A 200 -14.80 -54.53 -37.19
C ASP A 200 -14.09 -54.39 -35.83
N LEU A 201 -13.41 -55.44 -35.36
CA LEU A 201 -12.65 -55.41 -34.10
C LEU A 201 -11.47 -54.43 -34.16
N GLU A 202 -10.72 -54.39 -35.27
CA GLU A 202 -9.65 -53.41 -35.49
C GLU A 202 -10.18 -51.97 -35.47
N HIS A 203 -11.33 -51.72 -36.10
CA HIS A 203 -12.01 -50.42 -36.05
C HIS A 203 -12.42 -50.05 -34.61
N TRP A 204 -13.04 -50.98 -33.87
CA TRP A 204 -13.43 -50.73 -32.47
C TRP A 204 -12.24 -50.53 -31.54
N ILE A 205 -11.12 -51.24 -31.75
CA ILE A 205 -9.87 -51.02 -31.01
C ILE A 205 -9.31 -49.63 -31.31
N SER A 206 -9.26 -49.23 -32.59
CA SER A 206 -8.81 -47.91 -33.00
C SER A 206 -9.65 -46.79 -32.37
N GLU A 207 -10.98 -46.94 -32.37
CA GLU A 207 -11.87 -45.97 -31.74
C GLU A 207 -11.70 -45.94 -30.21
N ALA A 208 -11.55 -47.09 -29.55
CA ALA A 208 -11.29 -47.15 -28.11
C ALA A 208 -9.98 -46.45 -27.75
N SER A 209 -8.89 -46.68 -28.49
CA SER A 209 -7.62 -45.96 -28.32
C SER A 209 -7.76 -44.45 -28.57
N ARG A 210 -8.57 -44.04 -29.56
CA ARG A 210 -8.87 -42.64 -29.84
C ARG A 210 -9.67 -41.96 -28.72
N GLN A 211 -10.55 -42.70 -28.02
CA GLN A 211 -11.27 -42.17 -26.86
C GLN A 211 -10.40 -42.16 -25.59
N ALA A 212 -9.55 -43.17 -25.38
CA ALA A 212 -8.61 -43.23 -24.26
C ALA A 212 -7.61 -42.04 -24.29
N THR A 213 -7.01 -41.76 -25.45
CA THR A 213 -6.10 -40.61 -25.63
C THR A 213 -6.81 -39.26 -25.43
N LYS A 214 -8.09 -39.13 -25.83
CA LYS A 214 -8.90 -37.94 -25.52
C LYS A 214 -9.17 -37.79 -24.03
N ALA A 215 -9.50 -38.88 -23.33
CA ALA A 215 -9.73 -38.88 -21.89
C ALA A 215 -8.47 -38.44 -21.14
N GLU A 216 -7.31 -39.03 -21.45
CA GLU A 216 -6.01 -38.66 -20.86
C GLU A 216 -5.68 -37.17 -21.09
N MET A 217 -5.90 -36.64 -22.30
CA MET A 217 -5.71 -35.22 -22.58
C MET A 217 -6.66 -34.31 -21.77
N LEU A 218 -7.91 -34.74 -21.55
CA LEU A 218 -8.87 -33.98 -20.74
C LEU A 218 -8.53 -34.04 -19.24
N GLU A 219 -8.13 -35.20 -18.72
CA GLU A 219 -7.63 -35.35 -17.35
C GLU A 219 -6.36 -34.54 -17.09
N LYS A 220 -5.46 -34.46 -18.07
CA LYS A 220 -4.28 -33.59 -18.00
C LYS A 220 -4.69 -32.11 -17.91
N LYS A 221 -5.57 -31.65 -18.80
CA LYS A 221 -6.10 -30.28 -18.77
C LYS A 221 -6.82 -29.96 -17.47
N LEU A 222 -7.63 -30.89 -16.94
CA LEU A 222 -8.35 -30.74 -15.68
C LEU A 222 -7.36 -30.56 -14.52
N ARG A 223 -6.30 -31.39 -14.46
CA ARG A 223 -5.22 -31.24 -13.47
C ARG A 223 -4.51 -29.89 -13.60
N GLU A 224 -4.13 -29.49 -14.81
CA GLU A 224 -3.48 -28.20 -15.09
C GLU A 224 -4.36 -27.01 -14.64
N THR A 225 -5.67 -27.04 -14.94
CA THR A 225 -6.60 -25.99 -14.51
C THR A 225 -6.84 -25.97 -13.00
N ASN A 226 -6.89 -27.13 -12.34
CA ASN A 226 -7.03 -27.19 -10.88
C ASN A 226 -5.81 -26.59 -10.18
N VAL A 227 -4.59 -26.93 -10.62
CA VAL A 227 -3.35 -26.32 -10.08
C VAL A 227 -3.35 -24.80 -10.23
N LEU A 228 -3.81 -24.28 -11.38
CA LEU A 228 -3.91 -22.83 -11.60
C LEU A 228 -4.99 -22.17 -10.71
N LEU A 229 -6.12 -22.85 -10.47
CA LEU A 229 -7.17 -22.36 -9.57
C LEU A 229 -6.74 -22.38 -8.10
N GLU A 230 -6.03 -23.41 -7.65
CA GLU A 230 -5.45 -23.48 -6.31
C GLU A 230 -4.43 -22.34 -6.10
N ALA A 231 -3.50 -22.14 -7.05
CA ALA A 231 -2.53 -21.05 -7.00
C ALA A 231 -3.22 -19.68 -6.87
N ARG A 232 -4.19 -19.39 -7.75
CA ARG A 232 -4.97 -18.14 -7.69
C ARG A 232 -5.78 -17.99 -6.40
N THR A 233 -6.26 -19.09 -5.82
CA THR A 233 -7.00 -19.06 -4.55
C THR A 233 -6.08 -18.68 -3.39
N VAL A 234 -4.84 -19.19 -3.38
CA VAL A 234 -3.81 -18.82 -2.39
C VAL A 234 -3.39 -17.35 -2.56
N GLU A 235 -3.14 -16.90 -3.80
CA GLU A 235 -2.81 -15.51 -4.11
C GLU A 235 -3.92 -14.54 -3.70
N LEU A 236 -5.17 -14.85 -4.03
CA LEU A 236 -6.34 -14.04 -3.70
C LEU A 236 -6.61 -14.04 -2.18
N GLY A 237 -6.34 -15.15 -1.49
CA GLY A 237 -6.35 -15.22 -0.03
C GLY A 237 -5.31 -14.29 0.61
N ALA A 238 -4.08 -14.29 0.10
CA ALA A 238 -3.02 -13.38 0.56
C ALA A 238 -3.36 -11.90 0.27
N ALA A 239 -3.88 -11.60 -0.91
CA ALA A 239 -4.34 -10.27 -1.29
C ALA A 239 -5.52 -9.78 -0.42
N GLN A 240 -6.49 -10.66 -0.13
CA GLN A 240 -7.58 -10.33 0.79
C GLN A 240 -7.10 -10.09 2.22
N ALA A 241 -6.16 -10.89 2.73
CA ALA A 241 -5.58 -10.66 4.05
C ALA A 241 -4.85 -9.30 4.11
N PHE A 242 -4.11 -8.95 3.06
CA PHE A 242 -3.43 -7.66 2.92
C PHE A 242 -4.41 -6.48 2.93
N VAL A 243 -5.51 -6.56 2.16
CA VAL A 243 -6.54 -5.50 2.07
C VAL A 243 -7.43 -5.41 3.31
N LYS A 244 -7.72 -6.54 4.00
CA LYS A 244 -8.61 -6.60 5.17
C LYS A 244 -7.90 -6.40 6.51
N THR A 245 -6.68 -5.87 6.53
CA THR A 245 -5.99 -5.60 7.79
C THR A 245 -6.73 -4.49 8.54
N ALA A 246 -7.50 -4.87 9.56
CA ALA A 246 -8.21 -3.94 10.41
C ALA A 246 -7.24 -3.06 11.20
N ASP A 247 -7.66 -1.84 11.54
CA ASP A 247 -6.87 -0.96 12.39
C ASP A 247 -6.60 -1.62 13.74
N SER A 248 -5.34 -1.63 14.17
CA SER A 248 -4.94 -2.11 15.50
C SER A 248 -5.05 -1.01 16.56
N VAL A 249 -5.28 0.23 16.14
CA VAL A 249 -5.37 1.44 16.95
C VAL A 249 -6.46 2.34 16.38
N SER A 250 -7.31 2.96 17.22
CA SER A 250 -8.33 3.88 16.73
C SER A 250 -7.79 5.28 16.46
N VAL A 251 -8.46 6.06 15.60
CA VAL A 251 -8.14 7.50 15.42
C VAL A 251 -8.30 8.27 16.74
N ALA A 252 -9.27 7.88 17.59
CA ALA A 252 -9.46 8.48 18.91
C ALA A 252 -8.26 8.22 19.86
N ASP A 253 -7.63 7.05 19.80
CA ASP A 253 -6.40 6.78 20.58
C ASP A 253 -5.23 7.65 20.12
N VAL A 254 -5.11 7.91 18.81
CA VAL A 254 -4.11 8.84 18.27
C VAL A 254 -4.41 10.25 18.76
N THR A 255 -5.65 10.72 18.67
CA THR A 255 -6.08 12.05 19.13
C THR A 255 -5.77 12.26 20.61
N ARG A 256 -6.16 11.32 21.48
CA ARG A 256 -5.87 11.35 22.91
C ARG A 256 -4.37 11.41 23.23
N LEU A 257 -3.54 10.75 22.45
CA LEU A 257 -2.09 10.81 22.63
C LEU A 257 -1.48 12.12 22.13
N VAL A 258 -2.11 12.79 21.15
CA VAL A 258 -1.74 14.14 20.70
C VAL A 258 -2.16 15.20 21.72
N GLU A 259 -3.33 15.06 22.35
CA GLU A 259 -3.76 15.91 23.48
C GLU A 259 -2.73 15.82 24.62
N GLN A 260 -2.41 14.60 25.07
CA GLN A 260 -1.37 14.36 26.09
C GLN A 260 0.04 14.82 25.70
N LEU A 261 0.31 15.08 24.42
CA LEU A 261 1.57 15.63 23.93
C LEU A 261 1.53 17.17 23.95
N ASN A 262 0.38 17.76 23.66
CA ASN A 262 0.14 19.20 23.78
C ASN A 262 0.21 19.63 25.25
N ASP A 263 -0.35 18.83 26.17
CA ASP A 263 -0.27 19.07 27.62
C ASP A 263 1.19 19.08 28.13
N ASP A 264 2.02 18.12 27.70
CA ASP A 264 3.44 18.10 28.04
C ASP A 264 4.18 19.32 27.46
N ALA A 265 3.84 19.76 26.24
CA ALA A 265 4.45 20.91 25.60
C ALA A 265 4.09 22.21 26.32
N PHE A 266 2.84 22.35 26.78
CA PHE A 266 2.38 23.42 27.66
C PHE A 266 3.12 23.42 28.99
N GLN A 267 3.22 22.26 29.67
CA GLN A 267 3.92 22.16 30.95
C GLN A 267 5.40 22.53 30.83
N VAL A 268 6.10 22.05 29.79
CA VAL A 268 7.49 22.45 29.53
C VAL A 268 7.62 23.96 29.31
N ALA A 269 6.65 24.60 28.64
CA ALA A 269 6.66 26.03 28.45
C ALA A 269 6.48 26.80 29.76
N ALA A 270 5.46 26.46 30.55
CA ALA A 270 5.20 27.08 31.85
C ALA A 270 6.39 26.88 32.82
N ASP A 271 6.99 25.68 32.85
CA ASP A 271 8.17 25.41 33.67
C ASP A 271 9.38 26.27 33.27
N LEU A 272 9.58 26.51 31.97
CA LEU A 272 10.63 27.41 31.49
C LEU A 272 10.28 28.89 31.68
N GLY A 273 9.00 29.27 31.61
CA GLY A 273 8.51 30.63 31.88
C GLY A 273 8.78 31.02 33.34
N ASN A 274 8.39 30.17 34.29
CA ASN A 274 8.72 30.32 35.70
C ASN A 274 10.24 30.42 35.93
N ALA A 275 11.04 29.54 35.31
CA ALA A 275 12.50 29.60 35.43
C ALA A 275 13.12 30.90 34.85
N VAL A 276 12.48 31.51 33.85
CA VAL A 276 12.89 32.82 33.30
C VAL A 276 12.55 33.96 34.28
N LEU A 277 11.40 33.91 34.96
CA LEU A 277 11.05 34.87 36.00
C LEU A 277 11.97 34.73 37.24
N ASP A 278 12.19 33.51 37.72
CA ASP A 278 13.06 33.23 38.88
C ASP A 278 14.48 33.76 38.64
N ALA A 279 15.07 33.51 37.47
CA ALA A 279 16.43 33.92 37.17
C ALA A 279 16.57 35.45 36.92
N LYS A 280 15.47 36.20 36.71
CA LYS A 280 15.46 37.68 36.70
C LYS A 280 15.89 38.25 38.07
N SER A 281 15.63 37.52 39.17
CA SER A 281 16.02 37.92 40.53
C SER A 281 17.52 37.79 40.81
N ILE A 282 18.25 37.01 40.01
CA ILE A 282 19.65 36.67 40.26
C ILE A 282 20.56 37.68 39.55
N SER A 283 21.05 38.67 40.31
CA SER A 283 22.01 39.66 39.79
C SER A 283 23.29 38.98 39.28
N ILE A 284 23.56 39.10 37.98
CA ILE A 284 24.78 38.58 37.35
C ILE A 284 26.00 39.30 37.92
N SER A 285 27.01 38.53 38.34
CA SER A 285 28.28 39.08 38.83
C SER A 285 28.96 39.93 37.74
N PRO A 286 29.52 41.12 38.07
CA PRO A 286 30.20 41.98 37.09
C PRO A 286 31.30 41.25 36.29
N SER A 287 31.98 40.29 36.90
CA SER A 287 33.05 39.50 36.27
C SER A 287 32.57 38.62 35.09
N ASP A 288 31.30 38.21 35.07
CA ASP A 288 30.74 37.33 34.05
C ASP A 288 30.08 38.07 32.88
N GLN A 289 29.94 39.40 32.97
CA GLN A 289 29.17 40.22 32.02
C GLN A 289 29.65 40.11 30.56
N HIS A 290 30.96 39.95 30.32
CA HIS A 290 31.47 39.91 28.95
C HIS A 290 31.04 38.64 28.20
N GLY A 291 31.27 37.47 28.82
CA GLY A 291 30.83 36.18 28.26
C GLY A 291 29.31 36.00 28.29
N ALA A 292 28.62 36.64 29.23
CA ALA A 292 27.16 36.75 29.23
C ALA A 292 26.65 37.49 27.99
N LYS A 293 27.22 38.67 27.67
CA LYS A 293 26.82 39.47 26.51
C LYS A 293 27.01 38.74 25.19
N GLU A 294 28.16 38.09 24.97
CA GLU A 294 28.41 37.32 23.74
C GLU A 294 27.37 36.19 23.56
N LYS A 295 27.06 35.46 24.64
CA LYS A 295 26.01 34.42 24.62
C LYS A 295 24.62 35.00 24.34
N MET A 296 24.29 36.16 24.91
CA MET A 296 23.03 36.86 24.64
C MET A 296 22.92 37.34 23.20
N ASP A 297 23.98 37.90 22.62
CA ASP A 297 24.01 38.34 21.22
C ASP A 297 23.90 37.14 20.26
N ALA A 298 24.57 36.03 20.56
CA ALA A 298 24.46 34.78 19.81
C ALA A 298 23.06 34.14 19.89
N ALA A 299 22.47 34.08 21.09
CA ALA A 299 21.12 33.58 21.32
C ALA A 299 20.06 34.46 20.64
N ARG A 300 20.17 35.79 20.79
CA ARG A 300 19.32 36.77 20.11
C ARG A 300 19.39 36.59 18.59
N LYS A 301 20.57 36.39 18.01
CA LYS A 301 20.73 36.12 16.57
C LYS A 301 19.93 34.90 16.11
N VAL A 302 19.91 33.81 16.89
CA VAL A 302 19.10 32.61 16.60
C VAL A 302 17.60 32.91 16.64
N VAL A 303 17.15 33.70 17.62
CA VAL A 303 15.74 34.13 17.71
C VAL A 303 15.35 35.06 16.57
N VAL A 304 16.18 36.05 16.23
CA VAL A 304 15.99 36.99 15.11
C VAL A 304 15.95 36.26 13.77
N GLU A 305 16.85 35.32 13.51
CA GLU A 305 16.83 34.52 12.26
C GLU A 305 15.55 33.69 12.13
N ARG A 306 14.98 33.24 13.25
CA ARG A 306 13.77 32.42 13.29
C ARG A 306 12.49 33.26 13.20
N TRP A 307 12.38 34.34 13.98
CA TRP A 307 11.14 35.07 14.27
C TRP A 307 11.13 36.53 13.76
N GLY A 308 12.29 37.07 13.40
CA GLY A 308 12.47 38.47 13.01
C GLY A 308 12.76 39.39 14.20
N GLU A 309 13.32 40.56 13.88
CA GLU A 309 13.80 41.55 14.86
C GLU A 309 12.71 42.00 15.84
N GLY A 310 11.52 42.36 15.33
CA GLY A 310 10.41 42.85 16.17
C GLY A 310 9.94 41.83 17.19
N MET A 311 9.90 40.54 16.84
CA MET A 311 9.52 39.49 17.78
C MET A 311 10.60 39.22 18.82
N ALA A 312 11.89 39.34 18.45
CA ALA A 312 13.00 39.21 19.39
C ALA A 312 13.09 40.39 20.38
N ASN A 313 12.66 41.59 19.98
CA ASN A 313 12.52 42.74 20.88
C ASN A 313 11.32 42.55 21.81
N ARG A 314 10.13 42.26 21.26
CA ARG A 314 8.91 42.04 22.05
C ARG A 314 9.08 40.94 23.10
N LEU A 315 9.74 39.83 22.74
CA LEU A 315 10.07 38.73 23.67
C LEU A 315 10.92 39.16 24.88
N ARG A 316 11.76 40.20 24.72
CA ARG A 316 12.54 40.77 25.81
C ARG A 316 11.72 41.75 26.62
N GLU A 317 10.91 42.57 25.96
CA GLU A 317 10.02 43.56 26.58
C GLU A 317 8.99 42.87 27.48
N THR A 318 8.20 41.91 26.98
CA THR A 318 7.18 41.20 27.79
C THR A 318 7.78 40.53 29.03
N VAL A 319 8.94 39.88 28.89
CA VAL A 319 9.63 39.22 30.01
C VAL A 319 10.24 40.23 31.02
N GLN A 320 10.57 41.45 30.58
CA GLN A 320 10.92 42.54 31.50
C GLN A 320 9.70 43.02 32.30
N ASP A 321 8.52 43.00 31.69
CA ASP A 321 7.23 43.35 32.30
C ASP A 321 6.56 42.18 33.05
N GLU A 322 7.26 41.04 33.18
CA GLU A 322 6.81 39.81 33.86
C GLU A 322 5.70 39.03 33.15
N ASP A 323 5.39 39.41 31.90
CA ASP A 323 4.56 38.63 30.97
C ASP A 323 5.39 37.54 30.25
N THR A 324 5.08 36.28 30.58
CA THR A 324 5.66 35.10 29.96
C THR A 324 4.84 34.56 28.78
N VAL A 325 3.65 35.07 28.47
CA VAL A 325 2.72 34.51 27.47
C VAL A 325 3.40 34.33 26.11
N LEU A 326 4.09 35.36 25.62
CA LEU A 326 4.82 35.28 24.36
C LEU A 326 5.96 34.26 24.43
N PHE A 327 6.75 34.26 25.51
CA PHE A 327 7.85 33.32 25.69
C PHE A 327 7.35 31.86 25.69
N GLU A 328 6.30 31.58 26.45
CA GLU A 328 5.69 30.25 26.55
C GLU A 328 5.13 29.80 25.21
N ALA A 329 4.41 30.66 24.48
CA ALA A 329 3.90 30.34 23.16
C ALA A 329 5.01 30.00 22.14
N LEU A 330 6.18 30.66 22.23
CA LEU A 330 7.35 30.33 21.39
C LEU A 330 8.01 28.99 21.80
N VAL A 331 8.06 28.67 23.10
CA VAL A 331 8.54 27.36 23.60
C VAL A 331 7.59 26.24 23.16
N GLN A 332 6.28 26.39 23.38
CA GLN A 332 5.25 25.46 22.91
C GLN A 332 5.40 25.21 21.41
N ASN A 333 5.52 26.29 20.61
CA ASN A 333 5.72 26.17 19.17
C ASN A 333 6.95 25.34 18.80
N ALA A 334 8.08 25.57 19.48
CA ALA A 334 9.31 24.83 19.21
C ALA A 334 9.15 23.32 19.48
N VAL A 335 8.47 22.97 20.58
CA VAL A 335 8.19 21.58 20.97
C VAL A 335 7.20 20.94 19.98
N VAL A 336 6.08 21.58 19.63
CA VAL A 336 5.12 20.98 18.68
C VAL A 336 5.69 20.87 17.26
N VAL A 337 6.53 21.81 16.82
CA VAL A 337 7.28 21.73 15.55
C VAL A 337 8.22 20.52 15.56
N PHE A 338 8.94 20.29 16.66
CA PHE A 338 9.82 19.12 16.86
C PHE A 338 9.04 17.81 16.82
N CYS A 339 7.92 17.70 17.53
CA CYS A 339 7.08 16.51 17.52
C CYS A 339 6.43 16.24 16.16
N SER A 340 5.94 17.30 15.49
CA SER A 340 5.40 17.21 14.12
C SER A 340 6.45 16.70 13.13
N MET A 341 7.71 17.13 13.28
CA MET A 341 8.83 16.59 12.51
C MET A 341 9.00 15.09 12.75
N ILE A 342 9.07 14.65 14.02
CA ILE A 342 9.25 13.24 14.37
C ILE A 342 8.18 12.38 13.71
N VAL A 343 6.90 12.77 13.81
CA VAL A 343 5.76 12.00 13.30
C VAL A 343 5.70 11.98 11.77
N ARG A 344 5.99 13.11 11.10
CA ARG A 344 5.91 13.24 9.64
C ARG A 344 7.14 12.70 8.88
N THR A 345 8.23 12.39 9.58
CA THR A 345 9.50 11.95 8.97
C THR A 345 9.53 10.44 8.78
N LEU A 346 9.85 9.96 7.58
CA LEU A 346 9.97 8.53 7.27
C LEU A 346 11.34 7.97 7.69
N CYS A 347 12.41 8.77 7.60
CA CYS A 347 13.78 8.39 7.91
C CYS A 347 14.45 9.43 8.82
N LEU A 348 14.57 9.13 10.11
CA LEU A 348 15.15 10.06 11.10
C LEU A 348 16.70 10.06 11.14
N THR A 349 17.36 9.21 10.34
CA THR A 349 18.83 9.07 10.33
C THR A 349 19.53 9.93 9.27
N SER A 350 18.90 10.18 8.12
CA SER A 350 19.48 10.98 7.03
C SER A 350 18.44 11.82 6.30
N GLY A 351 18.67 13.13 6.20
CA GLY A 351 17.78 14.05 5.49
C GLY A 351 17.73 13.82 3.97
N GLN A 352 18.82 13.26 3.40
CA GLN A 352 18.82 12.83 2.01
C GLN A 352 18.00 11.56 1.81
N ALA A 353 18.15 10.56 2.70
CA ALA A 353 17.31 9.37 2.66
C ALA A 353 15.83 9.76 2.81
N GLU A 354 15.51 10.64 3.76
CA GLU A 354 14.18 11.19 3.96
C GLU A 354 13.58 11.87 2.72
N LYS A 355 14.38 12.67 2.00
CA LYS A 355 13.95 13.30 0.74
C LYS A 355 13.58 12.25 -0.31
N HIS A 356 14.39 11.20 -0.47
CA HIS A 356 14.13 10.12 -1.42
C HIS A 356 12.93 9.27 -0.99
N MET A 357 12.84 8.88 0.29
CA MET A 357 11.72 8.12 0.84
C MET A 357 10.39 8.86 0.69
N ARG A 358 10.36 10.18 0.93
CA ARG A 358 9.16 10.99 0.69
C ARG A 358 8.81 11.10 -0.80
N ALA A 359 9.79 11.21 -1.69
CA ALA A 359 9.53 11.23 -3.14
C ALA A 359 8.95 9.89 -3.65
N VAL A 360 9.48 8.76 -3.17
CA VAL A 360 8.94 7.42 -3.45
C VAL A 360 7.53 7.28 -2.88
N TRP A 361 7.31 7.71 -1.63
CA TRP A 361 6.01 7.71 -0.97
C TRP A 361 4.96 8.51 -1.76
N ASP A 362 5.28 9.75 -2.15
CA ASP A 362 4.38 10.59 -2.94
C ASP A 362 4.12 10.03 -4.35
N GLY A 363 5.07 9.28 -4.93
CA GLY A 363 4.86 8.52 -6.16
C GLY A 363 3.81 7.43 -5.96
N ILE A 364 4.04 6.52 -5.00
CA ILE A 364 3.16 5.40 -4.67
C ILE A 364 1.75 5.88 -4.31
N ARG A 365 1.64 6.90 -3.45
CA ARG A 365 0.37 7.48 -3.00
C ARG A 365 -0.46 8.10 -4.13
N LYS A 366 0.17 8.51 -5.24
CA LYS A 366 -0.50 9.07 -6.42
C LYS A 366 -0.87 8.01 -7.47
N SER A 367 -0.12 6.91 -7.56
CA SER A 367 -0.27 5.91 -8.63
C SER A 367 -0.95 4.61 -8.20
N THR A 368 -1.10 4.36 -6.89
CA THR A 368 -1.64 3.10 -6.35
C THR A 368 -2.90 3.32 -5.52
N ASP A 369 -3.66 2.25 -5.32
CA ASP A 369 -4.79 2.23 -4.40
C ASP A 369 -4.36 2.68 -2.98
N PRO A 370 -5.17 3.49 -2.27
CA PRO A 370 -4.77 4.01 -0.97
C PRO A 370 -4.43 2.95 0.07
N ALA A 371 -5.07 1.77 0.08
CA ALA A 371 -4.73 0.69 1.01
C ALA A 371 -3.36 0.06 0.68
N VAL A 372 -3.03 -0.08 -0.61
CA VAL A 372 -1.69 -0.51 -1.05
C VAL A 372 -0.63 0.48 -0.60
N SER A 373 -0.89 1.78 -0.78
CA SER A 373 0.02 2.83 -0.30
C SER A 373 0.19 2.77 1.22
N LYS A 374 -0.90 2.66 1.99
CA LYS A 374 -0.86 2.59 3.45
C LYS A 374 -0.10 1.38 3.98
N ASN A 375 -0.27 0.21 3.36
CA ASN A 375 0.49 -0.98 3.71
C ASN A 375 1.99 -0.83 3.38
N TRP A 376 2.36 -0.18 2.26
CA TRP A 376 3.76 0.16 1.99
C TRP A 376 4.32 1.06 3.09
N LEU A 377 3.61 2.13 3.47
CA LEU A 377 4.01 3.05 4.53
C LEU A 377 4.18 2.32 5.87
N ALA A 378 3.28 1.41 6.22
CA ALA A 378 3.36 0.60 7.44
C ALA A 378 4.60 -0.32 7.46
N LEU A 379 4.87 -1.03 6.36
CA LEU A 379 6.05 -1.88 6.22
C LEU A 379 7.34 -1.06 6.30
N THR A 380 7.41 0.05 5.55
CA THR A 380 8.54 0.98 5.58
C THR A 380 8.75 1.56 6.98
N ALA A 381 7.69 2.04 7.64
CA ALA A 381 7.75 2.59 8.99
C ALA A 381 8.33 1.58 9.98
N LYS A 382 7.80 0.35 10.00
CA LYS A 382 8.24 -0.76 10.85
C LYS A 382 9.73 -1.10 10.73
N HIS A 383 10.33 -0.89 9.55
CA HIS A 383 11.75 -1.13 9.30
C HIS A 383 12.63 0.12 9.38
N SER A 384 12.06 1.30 9.66
CA SER A 384 12.75 2.60 9.70
C SER A 384 12.86 3.23 11.09
N THR A 385 12.32 2.58 12.13
CA THR A 385 12.26 3.10 13.50
C THR A 385 13.68 3.31 14.07
N PRO A 386 14.08 4.54 14.43
CA PRO A 386 15.36 4.77 15.08
C PRO A 386 15.33 4.26 16.52
N LYS A 387 16.48 3.78 17.02
CA LYS A 387 16.60 3.33 18.43
C LYS A 387 16.61 4.48 19.45
N SER A 388 16.98 5.69 19.02
CA SER A 388 17.01 6.90 19.85
C SER A 388 16.86 8.14 18.98
N LEU A 389 16.40 9.23 19.59
CA LEU A 389 16.29 10.56 19.01
C LEU A 389 17.22 11.52 19.76
N GLY A 390 17.97 12.34 19.02
CA GLY A 390 18.76 13.42 19.62
C GLY A 390 17.87 14.61 19.98
N VAL A 391 17.62 14.84 21.28
CA VAL A 391 16.91 16.02 21.77
C VAL A 391 17.80 17.26 21.92
N SER A 392 19.12 17.11 21.75
CA SER A 392 20.11 18.17 21.96
C SER A 392 19.90 19.41 21.08
N GLU A 393 19.39 19.25 19.85
CA GLU A 393 19.18 20.37 18.92
C GLU A 393 17.98 21.25 19.33
N ILE A 394 16.86 20.63 19.73
CA ILE A 394 15.70 21.37 20.27
C ILE A 394 16.03 21.96 21.65
N SER A 395 16.77 21.24 22.48
CA SER A 395 17.27 21.73 23.77
C SER A 395 18.17 22.97 23.63
N ALA A 396 19.11 22.96 22.68
CA ALA A 396 19.95 24.13 22.38
C ALA A 396 19.14 25.33 21.86
N TYR A 397 18.09 25.06 21.07
CA TYR A 397 17.17 26.09 20.60
C TYR A 397 16.33 26.70 21.74
N LEU A 398 15.78 25.88 22.64
CA LEU A 398 15.04 26.37 23.82
C LEU A 398 15.93 27.19 24.77
N LYS A 399 17.17 26.74 25.01
CA LYS A 399 18.17 27.54 25.74
C LYS A 399 18.45 28.89 25.07
N SER A 400 18.45 28.93 23.74
CA SER A 400 18.61 30.18 22.98
C SER A 400 17.41 31.12 23.15
N LEU A 401 16.18 30.60 23.32
CA LEU A 401 15.02 31.43 23.66
C LEU A 401 15.16 32.04 25.07
N MET A 402 15.55 31.26 26.07
CA MET A 402 15.73 31.72 27.46
C MET A 402 16.82 32.80 27.59
N ILE A 403 17.97 32.58 26.93
CA ILE A 403 19.09 33.52 26.94
C ILE A 403 18.76 34.80 26.15
N ALA A 404 17.90 34.73 25.13
CA ALA A 404 17.48 35.89 24.36
C ALA A 404 16.43 36.75 25.08
N SER A 405 15.53 36.15 25.87
CA SER A 405 14.53 36.87 26.66
C SER A 405 15.19 37.63 27.81
N SER A 406 15.90 36.94 28.72
CA SER A 406 16.67 37.61 29.78
C SER A 406 17.68 36.75 30.56
N THR A 407 17.69 35.41 30.47
CA THR A 407 18.30 34.57 31.52
C THR A 407 19.42 33.62 31.06
N LEU A 408 20.53 33.62 31.80
CA LEU A 408 21.72 32.81 31.52
C LEU A 408 21.80 31.49 32.30
N SER A 409 20.85 31.20 33.18
CA SER A 409 20.90 30.06 34.10
C SER A 409 19.66 29.16 33.97
N ALA A 410 19.79 28.12 33.14
CA ALA A 410 18.85 27.00 33.09
C ALA A 410 19.65 25.69 33.10
N SER A 411 19.38 24.82 34.07
CA SER A 411 20.00 23.49 34.14
C SER A 411 19.56 22.66 32.93
N SER A 412 20.52 22.18 32.13
CA SER A 412 20.21 21.46 30.89
C SER A 412 19.57 20.10 31.12
N ALA A 413 19.88 19.44 32.25
CA ALA A 413 19.56 18.03 32.46
C ALA A 413 18.05 17.76 32.55
N THR A 414 17.31 18.58 33.29
CA THR A 414 15.85 18.43 33.46
C THR A 414 15.09 18.71 32.18
N LEU A 415 15.58 19.65 31.35
CA LEU A 415 15.00 19.94 30.04
C LEU A 415 15.22 18.77 29.06
N ASP A 416 16.44 18.22 29.02
CA ASP A 416 16.78 17.09 28.15
C ASP A 416 15.97 15.82 28.52
N GLU A 417 15.69 15.60 29.80
CA GLU A 417 14.82 14.53 30.28
C GLU A 417 13.35 14.72 29.82
N LYS A 418 12.75 15.89 30.08
CA LYS A 418 11.38 16.21 29.64
C LYS A 418 11.21 16.10 28.13
N LEU A 419 12.16 16.64 27.36
CA LEU A 419 12.18 16.51 25.90
C LEU A 419 12.30 15.06 25.42
N SER A 420 12.98 14.19 26.19
CA SER A 420 13.09 12.77 25.86
C SER A 420 11.77 12.02 26.06
N VAL A 421 11.00 12.35 27.10
CA VAL A 421 9.63 11.82 27.32
C VAL A 421 8.71 12.26 26.18
N ILE A 422 8.74 13.54 25.81
CA ILE A 422 7.99 14.12 24.70
C ILE A 422 8.37 13.46 23.36
N ALA A 423 9.66 13.24 23.10
CA ALA A 423 10.14 12.54 21.91
C ALA A 423 9.65 11.08 21.86
N ALA A 424 9.56 10.39 23.01
CA ALA A 424 9.02 9.04 23.09
C ALA A 424 7.51 9.00 22.80
N LYS A 425 6.72 9.96 23.32
CA LYS A 425 5.29 10.12 22.95
C LYS A 425 5.15 10.38 21.44
N ALA A 426 5.96 11.27 20.86
CA ALA A 426 5.94 11.55 19.43
C ALA A 426 6.32 10.33 18.56
N LEU A 427 7.29 9.50 18.98
CA LEU A 427 7.59 8.23 18.32
C LEU A 427 6.41 7.24 18.40
N LYS A 428 5.69 7.19 19.53
CA LYS A 428 4.51 6.33 19.68
C LYS A 428 3.35 6.80 18.80
N ILE A 429 3.10 8.11 18.69
CA ILE A 429 2.14 8.67 17.73
C ILE A 429 2.55 8.30 16.29
N ARG A 430 3.85 8.41 15.96
CA ARG A 430 4.39 8.02 14.65
C ARG A 430 4.09 6.55 14.34
N GLU A 431 4.29 5.65 15.29
CA GLU A 431 3.96 4.23 15.13
C GLU A 431 2.45 4.06 14.87
N MET A 432 1.60 4.57 15.76
CA MET A 432 0.14 4.47 15.65
C MET A 432 -0.40 5.01 14.30
N VAL A 433 0.11 6.15 13.82
CA VAL A 433 -0.31 6.77 12.54
C VAL A 433 0.15 6.00 11.30
N ASN A 434 1.36 5.41 11.34
CA ASN A 434 1.95 4.76 10.18
C ASN A 434 1.66 3.25 10.10
N THR A 435 1.55 2.55 11.22
CA THR A 435 1.34 1.09 11.29
C THR A 435 0.03 0.68 11.97
N GLY A 436 -0.52 1.52 12.85
CA GLY A 436 -1.73 1.23 13.62
C GLY A 436 -3.04 1.50 12.86
N VAL A 437 -3.10 2.64 12.15
CA VAL A 437 -4.26 3.09 11.36
C VAL A 437 -4.01 2.92 9.86
N LEU A 438 -4.66 1.92 9.28
CA LEU A 438 -4.58 1.52 7.87
C LEU A 438 -5.85 1.93 7.08
N SER A 439 -7.01 2.00 7.73
CA SER A 439 -8.29 2.35 7.10
C SER A 439 -8.43 3.83 6.72
N ALA A 440 -7.58 4.68 7.29
CA ALA A 440 -7.56 6.12 7.10
C ALA A 440 -6.15 6.72 7.11
N GLN A 441 -5.96 7.83 6.42
CA GLN A 441 -4.76 8.64 6.49
C GLN A 441 -4.92 9.72 7.57
N VAL A 442 -4.41 9.43 8.77
CA VAL A 442 -4.29 10.40 9.86
C VAL A 442 -3.08 11.29 9.59
N GLU A 443 -3.25 12.60 9.65
CA GLU A 443 -2.19 13.59 9.54
C GLU A 443 -2.29 14.60 10.68
N LEU A 444 -1.17 14.82 11.37
CA LEU A 444 -1.07 15.94 12.31
C LEU A 444 -1.16 17.26 11.54
N MET A 445 -1.98 18.18 12.03
CA MET A 445 -2.05 19.56 11.54
C MET A 445 -1.15 20.46 12.39
N LEU A 446 -0.45 21.36 11.69
CA LEU A 446 0.38 22.40 12.30
C LEU A 446 0.27 23.64 11.39
N PRO A 447 -0.53 24.65 11.77
CA PRO A 447 -0.65 25.89 11.03
C PRO A 447 0.71 26.54 10.78
N SER A 448 0.88 27.14 9.60
CA SER A 448 2.05 27.96 9.30
C SER A 448 1.88 29.35 9.88
N ARG A 449 2.99 29.98 10.25
CA ARG A 449 3.03 31.37 10.73
C ARG A 449 2.57 32.32 9.63
N ARG A 450 1.90 33.41 10.01
CA ARG A 450 1.31 34.42 9.10
C ARG A 450 0.25 33.88 8.13
N VAL A 451 -0.34 32.73 8.45
CA VAL A 451 -1.58 32.29 7.80
C VAL A 451 -2.74 32.97 8.51
N ALA A 452 -3.75 33.38 7.75
CA ALA A 452 -4.99 33.91 8.32
C ALA A 452 -5.65 32.88 9.24
N TYR A 453 -6.06 33.31 10.43
CA TYR A 453 -6.83 32.51 11.35
C TYR A 453 -8.18 32.13 10.72
N ASP A 454 -8.56 30.88 10.97
CA ASP A 454 -9.75 30.24 10.45
C ASP A 454 -10.38 29.45 11.60
N ALA A 455 -11.42 30.02 12.21
CA ALA A 455 -12.10 29.42 13.36
C ALA A 455 -12.76 28.06 13.05
N GLU A 456 -12.98 27.68 11.78
CA GLU A 456 -13.41 26.32 11.44
C GLU A 456 -12.28 25.31 11.62
N ARG A 457 -11.02 25.76 11.42
CA ARG A 457 -9.84 24.88 11.30
C ARG A 457 -8.79 25.03 12.39
N MET A 458 -8.90 26.05 13.22
CA MET A 458 -7.97 26.41 14.30
C MET A 458 -8.75 26.86 15.53
N GLU A 459 -8.07 26.95 16.66
CA GLU A 459 -8.58 27.42 17.93
C GLU A 459 -7.61 28.47 18.48
N ASP A 460 -8.10 29.62 18.97
CA ASP A 460 -7.22 30.59 19.62
C ASP A 460 -6.90 30.06 21.03
N ALA A 461 -5.62 29.95 21.35
CA ALA A 461 -5.15 29.44 22.63
C ALA A 461 -5.49 30.34 23.83
N TYR A 462 -5.85 31.61 23.60
CA TYR A 462 -6.03 32.62 24.64
C TYR A 462 -7.42 33.28 24.64
N GLU A 463 -8.36 32.84 23.79
CA GLU A 463 -9.73 33.40 23.74
C GLU A 463 -10.49 33.26 25.07
N GLU A 464 -10.28 32.16 25.81
CA GLU A 464 -10.92 31.92 27.11
C GLU A 464 -10.46 32.86 28.22
N ALA A 465 -9.27 33.45 28.10
CA ALA A 465 -8.65 34.28 29.15
C ALA A 465 -9.25 35.70 29.22
N ILE A 466 -9.94 36.16 28.17
CA ILE A 466 -10.57 37.48 28.14
C ILE A 466 -12.04 37.33 28.58
N PRO A 467 -12.40 37.63 29.85
CA PRO A 467 -13.79 37.58 30.28
C PRO A 467 -14.59 38.59 29.47
N VAL A 468 -15.39 38.10 28.53
CA VAL A 468 -16.30 38.91 27.71
C VAL A 468 -17.20 39.67 28.68
N ARG A 469 -16.92 40.98 28.84
CA ARG A 469 -17.74 41.87 29.68
C ARG A 469 -19.17 41.79 29.16
N ARG A 470 -20.05 41.13 29.92
CA ARG A 470 -21.46 40.84 29.55
C ARG A 470 -22.35 42.09 29.44
N GLY A 471 -21.77 43.29 29.40
CA GLY A 471 -22.46 44.54 29.16
C GLY A 471 -22.83 44.67 27.68
N GLU A 472 -24.08 44.29 27.37
CA GLU A 472 -24.98 45.00 26.46
C GLU A 472 -24.41 45.46 25.10
N GLY A 473 -24.81 44.80 23.99
CA GLY A 473 -24.64 45.45 22.69
C GLY A 473 -24.64 44.61 21.42
N GLY A 474 -24.65 43.27 21.48
CA GLY A 474 -25.05 42.40 20.36
C GLY A 474 -24.26 42.51 19.04
N SER A 475 -23.16 43.27 18.96
CA SER A 475 -22.33 43.32 17.76
C SER A 475 -21.59 41.99 17.61
N ASN A 476 -22.05 41.16 16.67
CA ASN A 476 -21.31 39.99 16.17
C ASN A 476 -19.84 40.38 16.01
N LYS A 477 -18.93 39.78 16.79
CA LYS A 477 -17.48 39.86 16.57
C LYS A 477 -17.12 39.09 15.28
N LYS A 478 -17.50 39.68 14.14
CA LYS A 478 -16.68 39.66 12.93
C LYS A 478 -15.43 40.48 13.25
N GLY A 479 -14.25 39.91 13.40
CA GLY A 479 -13.94 38.49 13.49
C GLY A 479 -12.42 38.33 13.50
N ALA A 480 -11.91 37.42 14.34
CA ALA A 480 -10.52 36.99 14.25
C ALA A 480 -10.24 36.27 12.90
N ASN A 481 -11.28 35.80 12.19
CA ASN A 481 -11.18 35.27 10.84
C ASN A 481 -10.53 36.30 9.88
N GLY A 482 -9.28 36.03 9.48
CA GLY A 482 -8.46 36.94 8.68
C GLY A 482 -7.23 37.51 9.42
N GLU A 483 -7.17 37.42 10.74
CA GLU A 483 -6.02 37.86 11.53
C GLU A 483 -4.81 36.93 11.32
N GLU A 484 -3.57 37.44 11.38
CA GLU A 484 -2.40 36.59 11.18
C GLU A 484 -2.09 35.71 12.42
N VAL A 485 -1.87 34.42 12.21
CA VAL A 485 -1.35 33.52 13.25
C VAL A 485 0.14 33.82 13.52
N VAL A 486 0.50 34.11 14.76
CA VAL A 486 1.89 34.27 15.20
C VAL A 486 2.62 32.92 15.15
N CYS A 487 2.07 31.94 15.87
CA CYS A 487 2.58 30.58 15.94
C CYS A 487 1.47 29.58 16.31
N ALA A 488 1.71 28.29 16.06
CA ALA A 488 0.90 27.22 16.61
C ALA A 488 1.44 26.80 17.98
N THR A 489 0.58 26.75 18.98
CA THR A 489 0.90 26.34 20.36
C THR A 489 0.59 24.86 20.59
N ALA A 490 -0.43 24.31 19.91
CA ALA A 490 -0.81 22.90 19.99
C ALA A 490 -0.94 22.23 18.60
N LEU A 491 -0.74 20.91 18.55
CA LEU A 491 -0.96 20.09 17.37
C LEU A 491 -2.44 19.75 17.20
N GLY A 492 -2.92 19.84 15.96
CA GLY A 492 -4.21 19.29 15.55
C GLY A 492 -4.09 17.91 14.92
N VAL A 493 -5.22 17.26 14.68
CA VAL A 493 -5.31 15.94 14.01
C VAL A 493 -6.39 16.01 12.94
N SER A 494 -6.03 15.64 11.72
CA SER A 494 -6.95 15.47 10.60
C SER A 494 -6.95 14.02 10.12
N CYS A 495 -8.08 13.56 9.58
CA CYS A 495 -8.28 12.19 9.13
C CYS A 495 -8.86 12.17 7.72
N LEU A 496 -8.24 11.43 6.81
CA LEU A 496 -8.73 11.23 5.46
C LEU A 496 -9.18 9.77 5.30
N THR A 497 -10.49 9.53 5.33
CA THR A 497 -11.07 8.19 5.19
C THR A 497 -10.93 7.67 3.76
N LEU A 498 -10.42 6.45 3.58
CA LEU A 498 -10.09 5.91 2.24
C LEU A 498 -11.31 5.41 1.43
N LYS A 499 -12.51 5.37 2.04
CA LYS A 499 -13.70 4.71 1.47
C LYS A 499 -14.29 5.39 0.23
N ASN A 500 -13.99 6.66 -0.02
CA ASN A 500 -14.64 7.50 -1.04
C ASN A 500 -13.69 7.97 -2.16
N ALA A 501 -12.88 7.06 -2.74
CA ALA A 501 -11.89 7.40 -3.77
C ALA A 501 -12.45 8.10 -5.03
N ALA A 502 -13.75 7.96 -5.32
CA ALA A 502 -14.40 8.57 -6.48
C ALA A 502 -14.82 10.05 -6.29
N ALA A 503 -14.80 10.56 -5.05
CA ALA A 503 -15.09 11.97 -4.75
C ALA A 503 -13.85 12.61 -4.12
N LYS A 504 -13.68 13.93 -4.26
CA LYS A 504 -12.59 14.69 -3.62
C LYS A 504 -12.71 14.59 -2.10
N ALA A 505 -12.13 13.55 -1.51
CA ALA A 505 -12.16 13.29 -0.08
C ALA A 505 -11.53 14.49 0.64
N ARG A 506 -12.36 15.21 1.41
CA ARG A 506 -11.88 16.29 2.27
C ARG A 506 -11.31 15.67 3.55
N PRO A 507 -10.16 16.14 4.05
CA PRO A 507 -9.69 15.73 5.37
C PRO A 507 -10.70 16.21 6.42
N GLU A 508 -11.22 15.27 7.20
CA GLU A 508 -12.05 15.53 8.38
C GLU A 508 -11.16 16.03 9.52
N LEU A 509 -11.59 17.10 10.19
CA LEU A 509 -10.82 17.68 11.29
C LEU A 509 -11.29 17.06 12.61
N VAL A 510 -10.42 16.27 13.23
CA VAL A 510 -10.72 15.53 14.48
C VAL A 510 -10.30 16.33 15.71
N LEU A 511 -9.16 17.03 15.64
CA LEU A 511 -8.67 17.92 16.69
C LEU A 511 -8.14 19.22 16.07
N LYS A 512 -8.63 20.37 16.53
CA LYS A 512 -8.15 21.67 16.09
C LYS A 512 -6.74 21.93 16.67
N PRO A 513 -5.78 22.44 15.86
CA PRO A 513 -4.56 23.00 16.40
C PRO A 513 -4.86 24.32 17.11
N LYS A 514 -4.28 24.52 18.30
CA LYS A 514 -4.32 25.82 18.98
C LYS A 514 -3.24 26.75 18.45
N VAL A 515 -3.54 28.04 18.36
CA VAL A 515 -2.65 29.08 17.82
C VAL A 515 -2.62 30.33 18.70
N LEU A 516 -1.52 31.07 18.65
CA LEU A 516 -1.40 32.43 19.18
C LEU A 516 -1.69 33.43 18.04
N LEU A 517 -2.53 34.42 18.32
CA LEU A 517 -2.86 35.51 17.41
C LEU A 517 -2.04 36.78 17.72
N TYR A 518 -1.99 37.76 16.81
CA TYR A 518 -1.26 39.01 17.06
C TYR A 518 -2.02 39.94 18.00
N SER A 519 -3.36 39.93 17.94
CA SER A 519 -4.25 40.68 18.82
C SER A 519 -4.08 40.33 20.29
N THR A 520 -3.79 39.06 20.60
CA THR A 520 -3.42 38.59 21.95
C THR A 520 -2.22 39.35 22.50
N LEU A 521 -1.26 39.73 21.65
CA LEU A 521 -0.05 40.44 22.06
C LEU A 521 -0.27 41.97 22.08
N GLU A 522 -1.17 42.49 21.25
CA GLU A 522 -1.49 43.93 21.12
C GLU A 522 -2.45 44.47 22.19
N GLY A 523 -3.04 43.60 23.01
CA GLY A 523 -4.11 43.97 23.95
C GLY A 523 -3.73 44.85 25.16
N ASP A 524 -2.44 44.95 25.49
CA ASP A 524 -1.95 45.55 26.75
C ASP A 524 -1.07 46.83 26.56
N ALA A 525 -1.12 47.47 25.39
CA ALA A 525 -0.42 48.73 25.08
C ALA A 525 -1.37 49.92 24.86
#